data_AF-A0A3E0HBX3-F1
#
_entry.id   AF-A0A3E0HBX3-F1
#
_cell.length_a   1.000
_cell.length_b   1.000
_cell.length_c   1.000
_cell.angle_alpha   90.00
_cell.angle_beta   90.00
_cell.angle_gamma   90.00
#
_symmetry.space_group_name_H-M   'P 1'
#
loop_
_entity.id
_entity.type
_entity.pdbx_description
1 polymer ?
#
loop_
_entity_poly.entity_id
_entity_poly.type
_entity_poly.pdbx_seq_one_letter_code
_entity_poly.pdbx_strand_id
1 'polypeptide(L)'
;MTLPSAADSPLTLVTQPQQGYTAIYNLVNNAQKTIDLTMYELTDTTAENDLVAAAARGVTVRVVLDTNRERTHNQSAFTLLSGKGVHVVWANTKYAATHQKTLTVDGVTSAIMTGNLTSQYYATSRDFAVIDTTATDVTAIEKVFNADYAHTSITPGDGADLVWRPTDSEPQLLALINGATASLQVENEEMGLPAVTTALQNAAKRGVSVQVIMTNTANDYATEFDALTAAGAKVSTYAADAPLYIHAKAIVADYGRSGAKVFLGSENFSSASLTENRELGLITTDSAVMSSVHSTLASDYAGGTLWS
;
A
#
# COMPACT_ATOMS: atom_id res chain seq x y z
N MET A 1 -19.64 -32.27 -5.10
CA MET A 1 -19.38 -31.23 -4.09
C MET A 1 -19.55 -29.91 -4.82
N THR A 2 -20.70 -29.27 -4.65
CA THR A 2 -21.01 -27.97 -5.25
C THR A 2 -20.10 -26.92 -4.61
N LEU A 3 -19.32 -26.22 -5.43
CA LEU A 3 -18.54 -25.06 -4.99
C LEU A 3 -19.51 -24.06 -4.35
N PRO A 4 -19.12 -23.37 -3.25
CA PRO A 4 -19.93 -22.30 -2.70
C PRO A 4 -20.15 -21.26 -3.81
N SER A 5 -21.39 -20.75 -3.94
CA SER A 5 -21.60 -19.54 -4.73
C SER A 5 -20.71 -18.45 -4.15
N ALA A 6 -19.94 -17.75 -5.00
CA ALA A 6 -19.24 -16.55 -4.60
C ALA A 6 -20.26 -15.59 -3.99
N ALA A 7 -20.27 -15.47 -2.66
CA ALA A 7 -20.66 -14.21 -2.07
C ALA A 7 -19.70 -13.18 -2.68
N ASP A 8 -20.21 -12.06 -3.19
CA ASP A 8 -19.35 -10.99 -3.71
C ASP A 8 -18.30 -10.68 -2.64
N SER A 9 -17.02 -10.80 -3.00
CA SER A 9 -15.94 -10.48 -2.08
C SER A 9 -16.10 -9.03 -1.61
N PRO A 10 -15.93 -8.72 -0.32
CA PRO A 10 -15.95 -7.34 0.15
C PRO A 10 -14.72 -6.55 -0.35
N LEU A 11 -13.75 -7.23 -0.97
CA LEU A 11 -12.52 -6.66 -1.50
C LEU A 11 -12.52 -6.66 -3.03
N THR A 12 -12.10 -5.53 -3.62
CA THR A 12 -11.84 -5.40 -5.05
C THR A 12 -10.45 -4.83 -5.27
N LEU A 13 -9.62 -5.53 -6.04
CA LEU A 13 -8.27 -5.07 -6.39
C LEU A 13 -8.30 -4.15 -7.62
N VAL A 14 -7.52 -3.08 -7.56
CA VAL A 14 -7.12 -2.25 -8.70
C VAL A 14 -5.61 -2.33 -8.84
N THR A 15 -5.11 -2.64 -10.03
CA THR A 15 -3.71 -2.82 -10.37
C THR A 15 -3.25 -1.75 -11.35
N GLN A 16 -2.21 -1.00 -10.97
CA GLN A 16 -1.54 0.00 -11.80
C GLN A 16 -0.32 -0.61 -12.49
N PRO A 17 0.00 -0.21 -13.72
CA PRO A 17 -0.66 0.85 -14.51
C PRO A 17 -1.91 0.40 -15.29
N GLN A 18 -2.21 -0.91 -15.34
CA GLN A 18 -3.14 -1.49 -16.31
C GLN A 18 -4.60 -1.02 -16.15
N GLN A 19 -5.05 -0.79 -14.93
CA GLN A 19 -6.44 -0.41 -14.65
C GLN A 19 -6.63 1.09 -14.42
N GLY A 20 -5.55 1.86 -14.24
CA GLY A 20 -5.60 3.29 -13.97
C GLY A 20 -6.30 3.63 -12.65
N TYR A 21 -6.42 4.93 -12.37
CA TYR A 21 -7.02 5.45 -11.14
C TYR A 21 -8.53 5.75 -11.25
N THR A 22 -9.18 5.40 -12.36
CA THR A 22 -10.61 5.67 -12.59
C THR A 22 -11.50 5.10 -11.48
N ALA A 23 -11.18 3.94 -10.92
CA ALA A 23 -11.92 3.38 -9.79
C ALA A 23 -11.85 4.28 -8.54
N ILE A 24 -10.67 4.87 -8.27
CA ILE A 24 -10.46 5.79 -7.14
C ILE A 24 -11.22 7.11 -7.38
N TYR A 25 -11.14 7.67 -8.58
CA TYR A 25 -11.91 8.87 -8.96
C TYR A 25 -13.42 8.63 -8.84
N ASN A 26 -13.90 7.44 -9.24
CA ASN A 26 -15.30 7.09 -9.12
C ASN A 26 -15.77 7.04 -7.66
N LEU A 27 -14.92 6.63 -6.70
CA LEU A 27 -15.28 6.71 -5.28
C LEU A 27 -15.52 8.17 -4.86
N VAL A 28 -14.60 9.08 -5.21
CA VAL A 28 -14.72 10.53 -4.90
C VAL A 28 -15.95 11.14 -5.59
N ASN A 29 -16.16 10.83 -6.86
CA ASN A 29 -17.22 11.42 -7.68
C ASN A 29 -18.62 10.92 -7.28
N ASN A 30 -18.73 9.72 -6.72
CA ASN A 30 -20.01 9.15 -6.27
C ASN A 30 -20.27 9.30 -4.76
N ALA A 31 -19.34 9.84 -3.98
CA ALA A 31 -19.56 10.09 -2.56
C ALA A 31 -20.76 11.02 -2.30
N GLN A 32 -21.56 10.69 -1.28
CA GLN A 32 -22.83 11.36 -0.97
C GLN A 32 -22.79 12.20 0.31
N LYS A 33 -21.91 11.88 1.26
CA LYS A 33 -21.89 12.44 2.61
C LYS A 33 -20.50 12.86 3.04
N THR A 34 -19.53 11.95 2.99
CA THR A 34 -18.18 12.20 3.50
C THR A 34 -17.10 11.63 2.59
N ILE A 35 -15.98 12.32 2.54
CA ILE A 35 -14.72 11.83 1.97
C ILE A 35 -13.62 12.15 2.98
N ASP A 36 -12.86 11.12 3.33
CA ASP A 36 -11.74 11.20 4.27
C ASP A 36 -10.48 10.64 3.60
N LEU A 37 -9.51 11.51 3.34
CA LEU A 37 -8.29 11.18 2.59
C LEU A 37 -7.05 11.40 3.47
N THR A 38 -6.28 10.35 3.70
CA THR A 38 -4.88 10.46 4.15
C THR A 38 -3.97 10.19 2.97
N MET A 39 -3.05 11.11 2.70
CA MET A 39 -2.15 10.99 1.56
C MET A 39 -0.75 11.48 1.89
N TYR A 40 0.24 10.65 1.56
CA TYR A 40 1.65 11.00 1.66
C TYR A 40 2.01 12.11 0.67
N GLU A 41 1.79 11.87 -0.63
CA GLU A 41 2.00 12.87 -1.68
C GLU A 41 0.74 13.00 -2.57
N LEU A 42 0.28 14.24 -2.76
CA LEU A 42 -0.86 14.59 -3.60
C LEU A 42 -0.44 15.63 -4.65
N THR A 43 -0.25 15.17 -5.89
CA THR A 43 0.04 15.95 -7.09
C THR A 43 -0.76 15.41 -8.29
N ASP A 44 -2.05 15.19 -8.07
CA ASP A 44 -3.00 14.72 -9.07
C ASP A 44 -4.11 15.75 -9.24
N THR A 45 -3.97 16.58 -10.27
CA THR A 45 -4.95 17.63 -10.58
C THR A 45 -6.37 17.10 -10.83
N THR A 46 -6.54 15.84 -11.26
CA THR A 46 -7.88 15.25 -11.42
C THR A 46 -8.46 14.95 -10.03
N ALA A 47 -7.71 14.24 -9.19
CA ALA A 47 -8.14 13.95 -7.82
C ALA A 47 -8.42 15.23 -7.02
N GLU A 48 -7.55 16.23 -7.12
CA GLU A 48 -7.72 17.53 -6.46
C GLU A 48 -9.02 18.22 -6.89
N ASN A 49 -9.29 18.27 -8.20
CA ASN A 49 -10.51 18.89 -8.73
C ASN A 49 -11.78 18.08 -8.36
N ASP A 50 -11.70 16.76 -8.32
CA ASP A 50 -12.81 15.88 -7.92
C ASP A 50 -13.16 16.08 -6.43
N LEU A 51 -12.15 16.25 -5.56
CA LEU A 51 -12.35 16.58 -4.14
C LEU A 51 -13.01 17.96 -3.98
N VAL A 52 -12.56 18.96 -4.75
CA VAL A 52 -13.21 20.29 -4.78
C VAL A 52 -14.66 20.19 -5.27
N ALA A 53 -14.90 19.42 -6.33
CA ALA A 53 -16.24 19.21 -6.86
C ALA A 53 -17.14 18.51 -5.84
N ALA A 54 -16.63 17.53 -5.09
CA ALA A 54 -17.37 16.88 -4.03
C ALA A 54 -17.76 17.85 -2.90
N ALA A 55 -16.83 18.69 -2.44
CA ALA A 55 -17.13 19.74 -1.47
C ALA A 55 -18.20 20.71 -1.99
N ALA A 56 -18.13 21.10 -3.27
CA ALA A 56 -19.14 21.96 -3.90
C ALA A 56 -20.53 21.29 -4.03
N ARG A 57 -20.60 19.95 -4.10
CA ARG A 57 -21.86 19.18 -4.03
C ARG A 57 -22.43 19.10 -2.60
N GLY A 58 -21.71 19.55 -1.58
CA GLY A 58 -22.11 19.48 -0.18
C GLY A 58 -21.61 18.25 0.58
N VAL A 59 -20.70 17.47 -0.02
CA VAL A 59 -19.99 16.37 0.66
C VAL A 59 -19.00 16.98 1.65
N THR A 60 -18.92 16.45 2.87
CA THR A 60 -17.86 16.86 3.81
C THR A 60 -16.55 16.20 3.41
N VAL A 61 -15.57 16.98 2.96
CA VAL A 61 -14.27 16.46 2.51
C VAL A 61 -13.20 16.86 3.52
N ARG A 62 -12.52 15.87 4.11
CA ARG A 62 -11.39 16.07 5.03
C ARG A 62 -10.13 15.41 4.47
N VAL A 63 -9.01 16.10 4.58
CA VAL A 63 -7.73 15.64 4.03
C VAL A 63 -6.61 15.81 5.05
N VAL A 64 -5.81 14.77 5.23
CA VAL A 64 -4.56 14.78 6.01
C VAL A 64 -3.40 14.59 5.04
N LEU A 65 -2.52 15.59 4.94
CA LEU A 65 -1.34 15.54 4.07
C LEU A 65 -0.05 15.41 4.87
N ASP A 66 0.88 14.58 4.42
CA ASP A 66 2.18 14.47 5.07
C ASP A 66 2.89 15.84 5.17
N THR A 67 3.57 16.03 6.30
CA THR A 67 4.22 17.28 6.66
C THR A 67 5.74 17.17 6.69
N ASN A 68 6.27 16.06 7.17
CA ASN A 68 7.70 15.97 7.46
C ASN A 68 8.55 15.67 6.21
N ARG A 69 7.96 15.00 5.21
CA ARG A 69 8.64 14.62 3.97
C ARG A 69 8.08 15.35 2.76
N GLU A 70 6.76 15.49 2.67
CA GLU A 70 6.09 15.91 1.43
C GLU A 70 5.43 17.28 1.49
N ARG A 71 5.65 18.08 2.53
CA ARG A 71 5.03 19.41 2.65
C ARG A 71 5.22 20.27 1.40
N THR A 72 6.41 20.25 0.80
CA THR A 72 6.71 21.05 -0.39
C THR A 72 5.88 20.60 -1.60
N HIS A 73 5.83 19.29 -1.88
CA HIS A 73 5.05 18.75 -3.00
C HIS A 73 3.54 18.91 -2.77
N ASN A 74 3.09 18.74 -1.52
CA ASN A 74 1.70 18.89 -1.10
C ASN A 74 1.22 20.34 -1.00
N GLN A 75 2.10 21.35 -1.01
CA GLN A 75 1.72 22.74 -0.71
C GLN A 75 0.70 23.30 -1.71
N SER A 76 0.81 22.93 -2.98
CA SER A 76 -0.13 23.36 -4.03
C SER A 76 -1.52 22.77 -3.81
N ALA A 77 -1.60 21.45 -3.59
CA ALA A 77 -2.84 20.75 -3.28
C ALA A 77 -3.48 21.28 -1.99
N PHE A 78 -2.69 21.44 -0.92
CA PHE A 78 -3.15 22.04 0.35
C PHE A 78 -3.81 23.40 0.12
N THR A 79 -3.17 24.27 -0.66
CA THR A 79 -3.65 25.64 -0.92
C THR A 79 -4.94 25.63 -1.74
N LEU A 80 -4.99 24.83 -2.81
CA LEU A 80 -6.17 24.69 -3.67
C LEU A 80 -7.38 24.18 -2.87
N LEU A 81 -7.21 23.05 -2.18
CA LEU A 81 -8.27 22.37 -1.45
C LEU A 81 -8.80 23.24 -0.30
N SER A 82 -7.91 23.80 0.53
CA SER A 82 -8.29 24.69 1.64
C SER A 82 -9.03 25.94 1.17
N GLY A 83 -8.67 26.46 -0.01
CA GLY A 83 -9.33 27.62 -0.62
C GLY A 83 -10.69 27.32 -1.26
N LYS A 84 -11.11 26.06 -1.32
CA LYS A 84 -12.28 25.58 -2.07
C LYS A 84 -13.24 24.71 -1.27
N GLY A 85 -13.27 24.89 0.05
CA GLY A 85 -14.25 24.25 0.93
C GLY A 85 -13.90 22.83 1.37
N VAL A 86 -12.70 22.34 1.04
CA VAL A 86 -12.15 21.08 1.58
C VAL A 86 -11.41 21.39 2.89
N HIS A 87 -11.60 20.55 3.90
CA HIS A 87 -10.95 20.71 5.19
C HIS A 87 -9.61 19.97 5.22
N VAL A 88 -8.52 20.69 4.99
CA VAL A 88 -7.17 20.09 4.94
C VAL A 88 -6.39 20.39 6.21
N VAL A 89 -5.70 19.38 6.75
CA VAL A 89 -4.73 19.53 7.82
C VAL A 89 -3.37 18.95 7.41
N TRP A 90 -2.32 19.56 7.95
CA TRP A 90 -1.00 18.98 7.96
C TRP A 90 -0.95 17.83 8.96
N ALA A 91 -0.41 16.69 8.57
CA ALA A 91 -0.29 15.51 9.43
C ALA A 91 0.55 15.78 10.68
N ASN A 92 0.36 14.94 11.71
CA ASN A 92 1.08 15.07 12.97
C ASN A 92 2.58 14.79 12.77
N THR A 93 3.43 15.74 13.18
CA THR A 93 4.89 15.64 13.03
C THR A 93 5.56 14.65 13.98
N LYS A 94 4.79 13.97 14.85
CA LYS A 94 5.29 12.89 15.72
C LYS A 94 5.77 11.66 14.95
N TYR A 95 5.25 11.43 13.74
CA TYR A 95 5.69 10.35 12.85
C TYR A 95 6.82 10.85 11.94
N ALA A 96 7.78 9.99 11.57
CA ALA A 96 8.81 10.39 10.60
C ALA A 96 8.22 10.78 9.23
N ALA A 97 7.13 10.09 8.85
CA ALA A 97 6.23 10.44 7.77
C ALA A 97 4.83 9.90 8.06
N THR A 98 3.79 10.59 7.58
CA THR A 98 2.47 9.98 7.36
C THR A 98 2.45 9.40 5.96
N HIS A 99 2.95 8.19 5.84
CA HIS A 99 3.16 7.50 4.57
C HIS A 99 1.97 6.62 4.17
N GLN A 100 0.87 6.67 4.93
CA GLN A 100 -0.43 6.10 4.59
C GLN A 100 -1.05 6.75 3.34
N LYS A 101 -1.66 5.92 2.48
CA LYS A 101 -2.49 6.34 1.34
C LYS A 101 -3.84 5.65 1.44
N THR A 102 -4.83 6.37 1.93
CA THR A 102 -6.16 5.80 2.20
C THR A 102 -7.25 6.81 1.93
N LEU A 103 -8.28 6.38 1.22
CA LEU A 103 -9.48 7.15 0.92
C LEU A 103 -10.69 6.40 1.48
N THR A 104 -11.44 6.99 2.40
CA THR A 104 -12.74 6.46 2.84
C THR A 104 -13.86 7.36 2.32
N VAL A 105 -14.90 6.74 1.77
CA VAL A 105 -16.11 7.44 1.30
C VAL A 105 -17.33 6.96 2.07
N ASP A 106 -18.14 7.92 2.49
CA ASP A 106 -19.43 7.76 3.18
C ASP A 106 -19.40 6.87 4.44
N GLY A 107 -18.20 6.60 4.98
CA GLY A 107 -17.98 5.69 6.10
C GLY A 107 -18.32 4.23 5.80
N VAL A 108 -18.33 3.82 4.53
CA VAL A 108 -18.74 2.46 4.12
C VAL A 108 -17.76 1.78 3.15
N THR A 109 -16.88 2.53 2.51
CA THR A 109 -15.89 1.99 1.57
C THR A 109 -14.55 2.69 1.77
N SER A 110 -13.48 1.92 1.93
CA SER A 110 -12.11 2.43 2.00
C SER A 110 -11.26 1.88 0.85
N ALA A 111 -10.48 2.73 0.19
CA ALA A 111 -9.39 2.30 -0.69
C ALA A 111 -8.08 2.36 0.09
N ILE A 112 -7.42 1.21 0.27
CA ILE A 112 -6.09 1.07 0.89
C ILE A 112 -5.07 0.91 -0.24
N MET A 113 -4.09 1.80 -0.33
CA MET A 113 -3.25 1.93 -1.52
C MET A 113 -1.76 1.79 -1.21
N THR A 114 -1.04 1.15 -2.11
CA THR A 114 0.43 1.19 -2.13
C THR A 114 0.93 2.50 -2.74
N GLY A 115 0.17 3.04 -3.70
CA GLY A 115 0.51 4.21 -4.51
C GLY A 115 0.02 5.54 -3.94
N ASN A 116 0.73 6.61 -4.30
CA ASN A 116 0.35 7.99 -4.05
C ASN A 116 -0.69 8.49 -5.07
N LEU A 117 -1.27 9.67 -4.84
CA LEU A 117 -2.07 10.36 -5.85
C LEU A 117 -1.20 11.36 -6.61
N THR A 118 -0.34 10.82 -7.47
CA THR A 118 0.74 11.53 -8.18
C THR A 118 0.71 11.18 -9.67
N SER A 119 -0.16 11.87 -10.41
CA SER A 119 -0.57 11.51 -11.78
C SER A 119 0.56 11.30 -12.79
N GLN A 120 1.72 11.94 -12.58
CA GLN A 120 2.89 11.78 -13.44
C GLN A 120 3.50 10.36 -13.43
N TYR A 121 3.21 9.55 -12.40
CA TYR A 121 3.77 8.20 -12.25
C TYR A 121 2.82 7.08 -12.64
N TYR A 122 1.55 7.38 -12.91
CA TYR A 122 0.52 6.33 -13.11
C TYR A 122 0.76 5.43 -14.32
N ALA A 123 1.47 5.92 -15.34
CA ALA A 123 1.77 5.13 -16.53
C ALA A 123 2.97 4.20 -16.35
N THR A 124 3.81 4.43 -15.34
CA THR A 124 5.13 3.80 -15.20
C THR A 124 5.30 3.05 -13.89
N SER A 125 4.51 3.36 -12.85
CA SER A 125 4.64 2.72 -11.54
C SER A 125 3.70 1.51 -11.39
N ARG A 126 4.25 0.43 -10.84
CA ARG A 126 3.49 -0.68 -10.29
C ARG A 126 2.94 -0.26 -8.93
N ASP A 127 1.62 -0.29 -8.80
CA ASP A 127 0.91 -0.04 -7.54
C ASP A 127 -0.39 -0.83 -7.49
N PHE A 128 -0.94 -0.96 -6.28
CA PHE A 128 -2.22 -1.59 -6.02
C PHE A 128 -3.10 -0.69 -5.14
N ALA A 129 -4.41 -0.84 -5.32
CA ALA A 129 -5.41 -0.38 -4.38
C ALA A 129 -6.36 -1.53 -4.06
N VAL A 130 -6.65 -1.75 -2.78
CA VAL A 130 -7.73 -2.63 -2.34
C VAL A 130 -8.90 -1.76 -1.94
N ILE A 131 -9.99 -1.84 -2.70
CA ILE A 131 -11.28 -1.26 -2.34
C ILE A 131 -11.96 -2.25 -1.40
N ASP A 132 -12.14 -1.83 -0.16
CA ASP A 132 -12.63 -2.62 0.95
C ASP A 132 -13.96 -2.08 1.47
N THR A 133 -14.96 -2.96 1.53
CA THR A 133 -16.31 -2.68 2.06
C THR A 133 -16.60 -3.41 3.36
N THR A 134 -15.58 -4.02 3.97
CA THR A 134 -15.67 -4.73 5.24
C THR A 134 -15.88 -3.72 6.37
N ALA A 135 -17.06 -3.76 6.99
CA ALA A 135 -17.49 -2.73 7.94
C ALA A 135 -16.54 -2.56 9.15
N THR A 136 -15.89 -3.65 9.60
CA THR A 136 -14.92 -3.60 10.70
C THR A 136 -13.65 -2.86 10.33
N ASP A 137 -13.16 -3.04 9.10
CA ASP A 137 -11.97 -2.37 8.58
C ASP A 137 -12.24 -0.90 8.35
N VAL A 138 -13.32 -0.57 7.63
CA VAL A 138 -13.73 0.82 7.38
C VAL A 138 -13.93 1.57 8.71
N THR A 139 -14.56 0.94 9.70
CA THR A 139 -14.73 1.55 11.04
C THR A 139 -13.38 1.77 11.75
N ALA A 140 -12.44 0.84 11.63
CA ALA A 140 -11.11 0.97 12.24
C ALA A 140 -10.28 2.08 11.57
N ILE A 141 -10.31 2.15 10.24
CA ILE A 141 -9.68 3.20 9.43
C ILE A 141 -10.25 4.56 9.79
N GLU A 142 -11.58 4.70 9.87
CA GLU A 142 -12.23 5.97 10.24
C GLU A 142 -11.85 6.43 11.65
N LYS A 143 -11.74 5.52 12.62
CA LYS A 143 -11.27 5.89 13.97
C LYS A 143 -9.86 6.45 13.95
N VAL A 144 -8.98 5.81 13.19
CA VAL A 144 -7.60 6.26 12.97
C VAL A 144 -7.57 7.62 12.28
N PHE A 145 -8.31 7.77 11.16
CA PHE A 145 -8.41 9.03 10.43
C PHE A 145 -8.86 10.17 11.33
N ASN A 146 -9.93 9.97 12.11
CA ASN A 146 -10.44 10.98 13.04
C ASN A 146 -9.39 11.39 14.08
N ALA A 147 -8.62 10.42 14.59
CA ALA A 147 -7.58 10.69 15.55
C ALA A 147 -6.41 11.46 14.93
N ASP A 148 -5.94 11.04 13.75
CA ASP A 148 -4.85 11.69 13.03
C ASP A 148 -5.24 13.08 12.53
N TYR A 149 -6.48 13.27 12.07
CA TYR A 149 -7.02 14.58 11.68
C TYR A 149 -7.08 15.55 12.87
N ALA A 150 -7.42 15.06 14.06
CA ALA A 150 -7.46 15.84 15.29
C ALA A 150 -6.11 15.91 16.04
N HIS A 151 -5.04 15.32 15.49
CA HIS A 151 -3.73 15.13 16.14
C HIS A 151 -3.79 14.48 17.53
N THR A 152 -4.78 13.63 17.77
CA THR A 152 -4.94 12.89 19.02
C THR A 152 -4.22 11.53 18.97
N SER A 153 -3.91 10.99 20.15
CA SER A 153 -3.29 9.66 20.25
C SER A 153 -4.33 8.56 20.04
N ILE A 154 -3.97 7.53 19.28
CA ILE A 154 -4.76 6.33 19.10
C ILE A 154 -3.84 5.13 18.97
N THR A 155 -4.30 3.98 19.47
CA THR A 155 -3.79 2.67 19.09
C THR A 155 -4.73 2.13 18.02
N PRO A 156 -4.30 2.06 16.75
CA PRO A 156 -5.07 1.40 15.69
C PRO A 156 -5.52 0.01 16.10
N GLY A 157 -6.74 -0.35 15.69
CA GLY A 157 -7.21 -1.73 15.78
C GLY A 157 -7.15 -2.39 14.41
N ASP A 158 -6.98 -3.70 14.42
CA ASP A 158 -6.69 -4.48 13.20
C ASP A 158 -7.93 -4.73 12.33
N GLY A 159 -9.10 -4.25 12.72
CA GLY A 159 -10.33 -4.53 11.99
C GLY A 159 -10.57 -6.05 11.84
N ALA A 160 -10.78 -6.51 10.61
CA ALA A 160 -10.73 -7.92 10.26
C ALA A 160 -9.29 -8.38 9.94
N ASP A 161 -8.50 -7.59 9.20
CA ASP A 161 -7.18 -7.99 8.72
C ASP A 161 -6.18 -6.85 8.41
N LEU A 162 -6.40 -5.66 8.98
CA LEU A 162 -5.53 -4.50 8.82
C LEU A 162 -4.16 -4.67 9.51
N VAL A 163 -3.18 -4.01 8.93
CA VAL A 163 -1.79 -3.99 9.38
C VAL A 163 -1.38 -2.53 9.57
N TRP A 164 -0.95 -2.15 10.77
CA TRP A 164 -0.74 -0.74 11.11
C TRP A 164 0.66 -0.45 11.63
N ARG A 165 1.25 0.65 11.13
CA ARG A 165 2.29 1.37 11.88
C ARG A 165 1.67 2.58 12.59
N PRO A 166 2.05 2.84 13.86
CA PRO A 166 3.17 2.27 14.61
C PRO A 166 2.89 0.96 15.39
N THR A 167 1.69 0.38 15.33
CA THR A 167 1.25 -0.71 16.22
C THR A 167 2.02 -2.02 16.00
N ASP A 168 1.94 -2.60 14.81
CA ASP A 168 2.26 -4.01 14.60
C ASP A 168 2.65 -4.42 13.17
N SER A 169 2.86 -3.50 12.20
CA SER A 169 3.22 -3.93 10.84
C SER A 169 4.48 -4.79 10.77
N GLU A 170 5.56 -4.46 11.50
CA GLU A 170 6.77 -5.31 11.48
C GLU A 170 6.52 -6.73 12.01
N PRO A 171 5.98 -6.94 13.23
CA PRO A 171 5.72 -8.30 13.70
C PRO A 171 4.72 -9.05 12.79
N GLN A 172 3.70 -8.39 12.23
CA GLN A 172 2.77 -9.02 11.29
C GLN A 172 3.44 -9.45 9.97
N LEU A 173 4.25 -8.58 9.36
CA LEU A 173 4.98 -8.90 8.12
C LEU A 173 6.05 -9.97 8.34
N LEU A 174 6.78 -9.91 9.46
CA LEU A 174 7.72 -10.96 9.84
C LEU A 174 7.01 -12.29 10.08
N ALA A 175 5.82 -12.29 10.69
CA ALA A 175 5.03 -13.50 10.88
C ALA A 175 4.55 -14.08 9.53
N LEU A 176 4.15 -13.24 8.58
CA LEU A 176 3.78 -13.66 7.22
C LEU A 176 4.96 -14.33 6.50
N ILE A 177 6.14 -13.70 6.51
CA ILE A 177 7.35 -14.22 5.86
C ILE A 177 7.84 -15.51 6.54
N ASN A 178 7.87 -15.54 7.88
CA ASN A 178 8.33 -16.70 8.63
C ASN A 178 7.34 -17.86 8.57
N GLY A 179 6.05 -17.58 8.42
CA GLY A 179 5.00 -18.58 8.29
C GLY A 179 4.93 -19.27 6.93
N ALA A 180 5.54 -18.70 5.89
CA ALA A 180 5.54 -19.30 4.55
C ALA A 180 6.32 -20.62 4.51
N THR A 181 5.75 -21.59 3.78
CA THR A 181 6.20 -22.98 3.68
C THR A 181 6.46 -23.44 2.24
N ALA A 182 6.04 -22.66 1.25
CA ALA A 182 6.08 -22.97 -0.19
C ALA A 182 6.87 -21.93 -0.95
N SER A 183 6.40 -20.70 -0.86
CA SER A 183 6.74 -19.64 -1.78
C SER A 183 6.48 -18.29 -1.14
N LEU A 184 7.34 -17.35 -1.47
CA LEU A 184 7.14 -15.93 -1.22
C LEU A 184 7.41 -15.20 -2.52
N GLN A 185 6.46 -14.37 -2.96
CA GLN A 185 6.70 -13.35 -3.97
C GLN A 185 6.57 -12.00 -3.30
N VAL A 186 7.54 -11.14 -3.53
CA VAL A 186 7.66 -9.86 -2.84
C VAL A 186 7.90 -8.77 -3.87
N GLU A 187 7.06 -7.74 -3.86
CA GLU A 187 7.37 -6.44 -4.45
C GLU A 187 7.59 -5.45 -3.31
N ASN A 188 8.65 -4.67 -3.40
CA ASN A 188 8.84 -3.51 -2.52
C ASN A 188 9.65 -2.43 -3.24
N GLU A 189 9.45 -1.18 -2.85
CA GLU A 189 10.25 -0.07 -3.36
C GLU A 189 11.57 0.05 -2.60
N GLU A 190 11.55 -0.21 -1.29
CA GLU A 190 12.72 -0.08 -0.44
C GLU A 190 13.05 -1.40 0.24
N MET A 191 14.34 -1.64 0.44
CA MET A 191 14.87 -2.69 1.30
C MET A 191 15.75 -2.04 2.37
N GLY A 192 16.09 -2.75 3.44
CA GLY A 192 17.12 -2.26 4.37
C GLY A 192 16.78 -2.39 5.85
N LEU A 193 15.59 -2.88 6.22
CA LEU A 193 15.36 -3.36 7.57
C LEU A 193 16.01 -4.75 7.74
N PRO A 194 17.07 -4.93 8.56
CA PRO A 194 17.79 -6.20 8.65
C PRO A 194 16.93 -7.39 9.07
N ALA A 195 15.88 -7.14 9.87
CA ALA A 195 14.95 -8.18 10.31
C ALA A 195 14.19 -8.80 9.12
N VAL A 196 13.74 -7.98 8.16
CA VAL A 196 13.02 -8.45 6.97
C VAL A 196 13.96 -9.19 6.02
N THR A 197 15.14 -8.63 5.73
CA THR A 197 16.16 -9.30 4.91
C THR A 197 16.56 -10.65 5.51
N THR A 198 16.72 -10.72 6.83
CA THR A 198 17.03 -11.97 7.54
C THR A 198 15.87 -12.98 7.47
N ALA A 199 14.63 -12.52 7.63
CA ALA A 199 13.45 -13.40 7.53
C ALA A 199 13.32 -14.03 6.13
N LEU A 200 13.55 -13.25 5.06
CA LEU A 200 13.55 -13.73 3.69
C LEU A 200 14.70 -14.72 3.41
N GLN A 201 15.92 -14.41 3.86
CA GLN A 201 17.04 -15.35 3.79
C GLN A 201 16.74 -16.67 4.52
N ASN A 202 16.14 -16.58 5.71
CA ASN A 202 15.75 -17.76 6.48
C ASN A 202 14.68 -18.56 5.76
N ALA A 203 13.70 -17.93 5.12
CA ALA A 203 12.71 -18.61 4.29
C ALA A 203 13.37 -19.38 3.13
N ALA A 204 14.27 -18.73 2.39
CA ALA A 204 15.02 -19.38 1.31
C ALA A 204 15.83 -20.59 1.82
N LYS A 205 16.54 -20.44 2.95
CA LYS A 205 17.30 -21.53 3.61
C LYS A 205 16.41 -22.67 4.12
N ARG A 206 15.14 -22.41 4.45
CA ARG A 206 14.14 -23.45 4.78
C ARG A 206 13.61 -24.20 3.55
N GLY A 207 13.97 -23.78 2.35
CA GLY A 207 13.49 -24.36 1.09
C GLY A 207 12.24 -23.70 0.51
N VAL A 208 11.82 -22.55 1.05
CA VAL A 208 10.75 -21.72 0.46
C VAL A 208 11.25 -21.10 -0.84
N SER A 209 10.46 -21.14 -1.91
CA SER A 209 10.78 -20.44 -3.16
C SER A 209 10.57 -18.94 -2.98
N VAL A 210 11.64 -18.19 -2.70
CA VAL A 210 11.59 -16.73 -2.49
C VAL A 210 11.93 -15.99 -3.78
N GLN A 211 11.00 -15.17 -4.26
CA GLN A 211 11.17 -14.21 -5.35
C GLN A 211 11.01 -12.79 -4.81
N VAL A 212 11.97 -11.92 -5.10
CA VAL A 212 11.94 -10.50 -4.75
C VAL A 212 12.03 -9.70 -6.04
N ILE A 213 11.10 -8.76 -6.24
CA ILE A 213 10.98 -7.92 -7.41
C ILE A 213 11.11 -6.46 -6.94
N MET A 214 12.06 -5.72 -7.48
CA MET A 214 12.31 -4.33 -7.08
C MET A 214 12.83 -3.50 -8.26
N THR A 215 12.80 -2.17 -8.15
CA THR A 215 13.63 -1.31 -9.00
C THR A 215 15.01 -1.15 -8.36
N ASN A 216 16.07 -1.33 -9.16
CA ASN A 216 17.43 -1.02 -8.75
C ASN A 216 17.78 0.42 -9.13
N THR A 217 17.74 1.30 -8.13
CA THR A 217 18.23 2.67 -8.23
C THR A 217 19.63 2.72 -7.62
N ALA A 218 20.63 3.11 -8.42
CA ALA A 218 22.01 3.37 -7.99
C ALA A 218 22.69 2.27 -7.16
N ASN A 219 22.22 1.02 -7.21
CA ASN A 219 22.69 -0.10 -6.36
C ASN A 219 22.49 0.15 -4.85
N ASP A 220 21.49 0.94 -4.46
CA ASP A 220 21.24 1.32 -3.06
C ASP A 220 21.04 0.11 -2.13
N TYR A 221 20.54 -1.00 -2.66
CA TYR A 221 20.26 -2.25 -1.91
C TYR A 221 21.08 -3.46 -2.38
N ALA A 222 22.22 -3.23 -3.05
CA ALA A 222 23.06 -4.32 -3.56
C ALA A 222 23.51 -5.29 -2.45
N THR A 223 23.79 -4.78 -1.24
CA THR A 223 24.21 -5.63 -0.11
C THR A 223 23.09 -6.61 0.31
N GLU A 224 21.86 -6.13 0.38
CA GLU A 224 20.68 -6.94 0.70
C GLU A 224 20.38 -7.92 -0.42
N PHE A 225 20.51 -7.49 -1.68
CA PHE A 225 20.30 -8.37 -2.85
C PHE A 225 21.32 -9.51 -2.87
N ASP A 226 22.60 -9.21 -2.64
CA ASP A 226 23.67 -10.21 -2.53
C ASP A 226 23.43 -11.19 -1.38
N ALA A 227 22.98 -10.70 -0.23
CA ALA A 227 22.66 -11.56 0.91
C ALA A 227 21.46 -12.49 0.61
N LEU A 228 20.44 -11.99 -0.09
CA LEU A 228 19.27 -12.76 -0.51
C LEU A 228 19.63 -13.82 -1.55
N THR A 229 20.39 -13.47 -2.59
CA THR A 229 20.84 -14.42 -3.61
C THR A 229 21.75 -15.49 -3.03
N ALA A 230 22.68 -15.12 -2.14
CA ALA A 230 23.53 -16.07 -1.42
C ALA A 230 22.75 -17.05 -0.53
N ALA A 231 21.58 -16.65 -0.03
CA ALA A 231 20.67 -17.51 0.74
C ALA A 231 19.76 -18.39 -0.15
N GLY A 232 19.79 -18.22 -1.47
CA GLY A 232 18.99 -18.99 -2.43
C GLY A 232 17.69 -18.31 -2.88
N ALA A 233 17.45 -17.06 -2.48
CA ALA A 233 16.34 -16.28 -3.03
C ALA A 233 16.67 -15.82 -4.47
N LYS A 234 15.63 -15.55 -5.26
CA LYS A 234 15.78 -15.00 -6.62
C LYS A 234 15.35 -13.55 -6.62
N VAL A 235 16.30 -12.64 -6.79
CA VAL A 235 16.03 -11.20 -6.91
C VAL A 235 15.95 -10.85 -8.40
N SER A 236 14.87 -10.21 -8.82
CA SER A 236 14.65 -9.69 -10.17
C SER A 236 14.49 -8.18 -10.09
N THR A 237 15.31 -7.45 -10.84
CA THR A 237 15.35 -5.99 -10.76
C THR A 237 15.05 -5.32 -12.09
N TYR A 238 14.36 -4.18 -12.01
CA TYR A 238 14.24 -3.22 -13.11
C TYR A 238 15.31 -2.14 -12.97
N ALA A 239 15.88 -1.65 -14.08
CA ALA A 239 16.70 -0.44 -14.03
C ALA A 239 15.83 0.78 -13.68
N ALA A 240 16.41 1.82 -13.08
CA ALA A 240 15.68 3.03 -12.70
C ALA A 240 14.98 3.75 -13.87
N ASP A 241 15.48 3.59 -15.10
CA ASP A 241 14.93 4.14 -16.34
C ASP A 241 14.11 3.12 -17.15
N ALA A 242 13.83 1.94 -16.59
CA ALA A 242 12.97 0.96 -17.23
C ALA A 242 11.52 1.48 -17.36
N PRO A 243 10.74 1.00 -18.34
CA PRO A 243 9.34 1.42 -18.49
C PRO A 243 8.45 1.16 -17.28
N LEU A 244 8.80 0.17 -16.45
CA LEU A 244 8.11 -0.17 -15.22
C LEU A 244 9.02 0.10 -14.02
N TYR A 245 8.49 0.84 -13.05
CA TYR A 245 9.08 1.08 -11.74
C TYR A 245 8.27 0.36 -10.66
N ILE A 246 8.93 -0.44 -9.82
CA ILE A 246 8.29 -1.16 -8.72
C ILE A 246 8.16 -0.23 -7.51
N HIS A 247 6.99 0.41 -7.37
CA HIS A 247 6.64 1.25 -6.22
C HIS A 247 5.80 0.49 -5.18
N ALA A 248 5.05 -0.52 -5.60
CA ALA A 248 4.19 -1.33 -4.76
C ALA A 248 4.92 -1.98 -3.58
N LYS A 249 4.17 -2.22 -2.51
CA LYS A 249 4.61 -3.04 -1.38
C LYS A 249 3.62 -4.19 -1.20
N ALA A 250 4.06 -5.39 -1.58
CA ALA A 250 3.22 -6.56 -1.64
C ALA A 250 3.98 -7.84 -1.25
N ILE A 251 3.30 -8.76 -0.56
CA ILE A 251 3.82 -10.12 -0.30
C ILE A 251 2.72 -11.12 -0.64
N VAL A 252 3.00 -12.08 -1.51
CA VAL A 252 2.17 -13.27 -1.70
C VAL A 252 2.87 -14.46 -1.06
N ALA A 253 2.27 -15.04 -0.02
CA ALA A 253 2.76 -16.22 0.67
C ALA A 253 1.95 -17.46 0.27
N ASP A 254 2.66 -18.53 -0.07
CA ASP A 254 2.13 -19.88 -0.27
C ASP A 254 0.96 -20.00 -1.28
N TYR A 255 0.94 -19.18 -2.35
CA TYR A 255 -0.10 -19.22 -3.37
C TYR A 255 -0.45 -20.64 -3.83
N GLY A 256 -1.75 -20.93 -3.95
CA GLY A 256 -2.27 -22.26 -4.29
C GLY A 256 -2.32 -23.25 -3.11
N ARG A 257 -1.95 -22.85 -1.89
CA ARG A 257 -2.11 -23.64 -0.66
C ARG A 257 -3.21 -23.10 0.25
N SER A 258 -3.69 -23.93 1.17
CA SER A 258 -4.77 -23.57 2.11
C SER A 258 -4.40 -22.47 3.11
N GLY A 259 -3.10 -22.24 3.34
CA GLY A 259 -2.60 -21.18 4.22
C GLY A 259 -2.15 -19.92 3.48
N ALA A 260 -2.50 -19.80 2.19
CA ALA A 260 -2.04 -18.70 1.36
C ALA A 260 -2.61 -17.36 1.83
N LYS A 261 -1.76 -16.33 1.79
CA LYS A 261 -2.08 -14.98 2.25
C LYS A 261 -1.44 -13.97 1.32
N VAL A 262 -2.04 -12.79 1.22
CA VAL A 262 -1.47 -11.66 0.50
C VAL A 262 -1.46 -10.42 1.38
N PHE A 263 -0.32 -9.74 1.44
CA PHE A 263 -0.15 -8.41 2.00
C PHE A 263 -0.14 -7.37 0.89
N LEU A 264 -0.83 -6.26 1.12
CA LEU A 264 -0.76 -5.02 0.34
C LEU A 264 -0.83 -3.83 1.30
N GLY A 265 0.03 -2.84 1.12
CA GLY A 265 0.04 -1.66 2.00
C GLY A 265 1.04 -0.59 1.59
N SER A 266 1.17 0.44 2.41
CA SER A 266 2.13 1.52 2.21
C SER A 266 3.53 1.23 2.77
N GLU A 267 3.70 0.08 3.45
CA GLU A 267 4.89 -0.31 4.20
C GLU A 267 6.08 -0.73 3.32
N ASN A 268 7.05 0.16 3.21
CA ASN A 268 8.38 -0.13 2.69
C ASN A 268 9.16 -1.06 3.62
N PHE A 269 10.07 -1.89 3.10
CA PHE A 269 10.93 -2.75 3.95
C PHE A 269 12.15 -2.01 4.48
N SER A 270 11.99 -0.72 4.80
CA SER A 270 12.99 0.13 5.44
C SER A 270 12.70 0.32 6.92
N SER A 271 13.74 0.67 7.69
CA SER A 271 13.60 0.94 9.12
C SER A 271 12.57 2.04 9.38
N ALA A 272 12.63 3.17 8.68
CA ALA A 272 11.70 4.28 8.90
C ALA A 272 10.23 3.86 8.70
N SER A 273 9.93 3.16 7.60
CA SER A 273 8.57 2.72 7.31
C SER A 273 8.05 1.74 8.36
N LEU A 274 8.88 0.78 8.74
CA LEU A 274 8.53 -0.24 9.70
C LEU A 274 8.92 0.10 11.14
N THR A 275 9.26 1.33 11.54
CA THR A 275 9.45 1.66 12.97
C THR A 275 9.00 3.08 13.36
N GLU A 276 8.90 4.00 12.41
CA GLU A 276 8.73 5.44 12.69
C GLU A 276 7.55 6.09 11.93
N ASN A 277 7.15 5.55 10.78
CA ASN A 277 6.07 6.09 9.97
C ASN A 277 4.68 5.76 10.52
N ARG A 278 3.68 6.49 10.01
CA ARG A 278 2.27 6.09 10.03
C ARG A 278 1.94 5.43 8.69
N GLU A 279 1.64 4.14 8.72
CA GLU A 279 1.40 3.29 7.53
C GLU A 279 0.12 2.49 7.72
N LEU A 280 -0.45 2.01 6.61
CA LEU A 280 -1.58 1.08 6.59
C LEU A 280 -1.43 0.07 5.45
N GLY A 281 -1.68 -1.18 5.77
CA GLY A 281 -1.97 -2.25 4.81
C GLY A 281 -3.01 -3.24 5.33
N LEU A 282 -3.11 -4.38 4.66
CA LEU A 282 -3.93 -5.52 5.09
C LEU A 282 -3.28 -6.86 4.71
N ILE A 283 -3.54 -7.91 5.49
CA ILE A 283 -3.15 -9.30 5.18
C ILE A 283 -4.39 -10.15 5.02
N THR A 284 -4.84 -10.32 3.77
CA THR A 284 -6.08 -11.04 3.48
C THR A 284 -5.84 -12.46 2.95
N THR A 285 -6.89 -13.27 3.03
CA THR A 285 -6.98 -14.59 2.39
C THR A 285 -7.91 -14.59 1.17
N ASP A 286 -8.40 -13.41 0.76
CA ASP A 286 -9.27 -13.29 -0.40
C ASP A 286 -8.60 -13.86 -1.67
N SER A 287 -9.22 -14.90 -2.23
CA SER A 287 -8.65 -15.65 -3.34
C SER A 287 -8.58 -14.84 -4.64
N ALA A 288 -9.49 -13.89 -4.86
CA ALA A 288 -9.52 -13.08 -6.07
C ALA A 288 -8.40 -12.03 -6.04
N VAL A 289 -8.26 -11.31 -4.92
CA VAL A 289 -7.14 -10.39 -4.67
C VAL A 289 -5.82 -11.15 -4.81
N MET A 290 -5.67 -12.26 -4.08
CA MET A 290 -4.43 -13.05 -4.07
C MET A 290 -4.08 -13.58 -5.46
N SER A 291 -5.05 -14.09 -6.23
CA SER A 291 -4.79 -14.59 -7.59
C SER A 291 -4.38 -13.48 -8.55
N SER A 292 -4.97 -12.30 -8.43
CA SER A 292 -4.61 -11.16 -9.28
C SER A 292 -3.22 -10.63 -8.93
N VAL A 293 -2.90 -10.44 -7.64
CA VAL A 293 -1.56 -10.02 -7.20
C VAL A 293 -0.50 -11.05 -7.59
N HIS A 294 -0.75 -12.34 -7.36
CA HIS A 294 0.17 -13.42 -7.78
C HIS A 294 0.48 -13.35 -9.27
N SER A 295 -0.54 -13.21 -10.12
CA SER A 295 -0.35 -13.12 -11.57
C SER A 295 0.47 -11.89 -11.97
N THR A 296 0.23 -10.76 -11.33
CA THR A 296 0.98 -9.52 -11.57
C THR A 296 2.45 -9.69 -11.17
N LEU A 297 2.72 -10.13 -9.93
CA LEU A 297 4.09 -10.32 -9.43
C LEU A 297 4.85 -11.38 -10.24
N ALA A 298 4.18 -12.43 -10.73
CA ALA A 298 4.80 -13.42 -11.61
C ALA A 298 5.20 -12.81 -12.97
N SER A 299 4.36 -11.95 -13.55
CA SER A 299 4.67 -11.22 -14.78
C SER A 299 5.82 -10.24 -14.57
N ASP A 300 5.77 -9.48 -13.49
CA ASP A 300 6.78 -8.47 -13.16
C ASP A 300 8.13 -9.11 -12.83
N TYR A 301 8.14 -10.24 -12.11
CA TYR A 301 9.34 -11.05 -11.91
C TYR A 301 9.97 -11.49 -13.24
N ALA A 302 9.17 -11.94 -14.20
CA ALA A 302 9.63 -12.40 -15.51
C ALA A 302 10.12 -11.27 -16.43
N GLY A 303 9.62 -10.05 -16.22
CA GLY A 303 10.04 -8.85 -16.98
C GLY A 303 11.31 -8.19 -16.47
N GLY A 304 11.69 -8.45 -15.21
CA GLY A 304 12.93 -7.93 -14.62
C GLY A 304 14.17 -8.71 -15.03
N THR A 305 15.34 -8.17 -14.68
CA THR A 305 16.65 -8.82 -14.86
C THR A 305 17.08 -9.45 -13.54
N LEU A 306 17.45 -10.73 -13.56
CA LEU A 306 17.96 -11.39 -12.35
C LEU A 306 19.23 -10.70 -11.85
N TRP A 307 19.25 -10.39 -10.56
CA TRP A 307 20.44 -9.91 -9.86
C TRP A 307 21.49 -11.02 -9.81
N SER A 308 22.75 -10.67 -10.09
CA SER A 308 23.88 -11.60 -10.16
C SER A 308 25.12 -11.06 -9.48
#